data_AF-A0A813RD29-F1
#
_entry.id   AF-A0A813RD29-F1
#
_cell.length_a   1.000
_cell.length_b   1.000
_cell.length_c   1.000
_cell.angle_alpha   90.00
_cell.angle_beta   90.00
_cell.angle_gamma   90.00
#
_symmetry.space_group_name_H-M   'P 1'
#
loop_
_entity.id
_entity.type
_entity.pdbx_description
1 polymer ?
#
loop_
_entity_poly.entity_id
_entity_poly.type
_entity_poly.pdbx_seq_one_letter_code
_entity_poly.pdbx_strand_id
1 'polypeptide(L)'
;MSDIEVKPSVANPIVEDLAKFETNVLKHVEVAEKVNLPSKEDIENEKKHISLVNGVEQFDKNKLKPTVTQEKIVLPDRDDIENEKKSQIEKQI
;
A
#
# COMPACT_ATOMS: atom_id res chain seq x y z
N MET A 1 50.15 -2.77 10.86
CA MET A 1 48.75 -2.30 10.87
C MET A 1 48.62 -1.39 12.07
N SER A 2 48.69 -0.08 11.85
CA SER A 2 48.56 0.94 12.89
C SER A 2 47.33 1.76 12.55
N ASP A 3 46.32 1.68 13.41
CA ASP A 3 45.02 2.31 13.26
C ASP A 3 45.17 3.82 13.02
N ILE A 4 44.63 4.29 11.90
CA ILE A 4 44.48 5.72 11.64
C ILE A 4 43.28 6.15 12.49
N GLU A 5 43.56 6.74 13.65
CA GLU A 5 42.56 7.48 14.41
C GLU A 5 42.23 8.76 13.64
N VAL A 6 41.28 8.66 12.70
CA VAL A 6 40.69 9.81 12.01
C VAL A 6 39.85 10.56 13.03
N LYS A 7 40.50 11.40 13.83
CA LYS A 7 39.82 12.35 14.70
C LYS A 7 39.12 13.35 13.78
N PRO A 8 37.79 13.58 13.93
CA PRO A 8 37.08 14.52 13.07
C PRO A 8 37.77 15.89 13.14
N SER A 9 38.23 16.40 11.99
CA SER A 9 38.82 17.74 11.89
C SER A 9 37.69 18.77 11.98
N VAL A 10 37.34 19.12 13.22
CA VAL A 10 36.35 20.16 13.50
C VAL A 10 37.07 21.50 13.39
N ALA A 11 36.56 22.42 12.56
CA ALA A 11 37.17 23.73 12.36
C ALA A 11 37.32 24.47 13.71
N ASN A 12 38.49 25.07 13.96
CA ASN A 12 38.82 25.78 15.22
C ASN A 12 37.72 26.69 15.78
N PRO A 13 36.94 27.44 14.96
CA PRO A 13 35.86 28.28 15.47
C PRO A 13 34.78 27.49 16.22
N ILE A 14 34.46 26.28 15.77
CA ILE A 14 33.45 25.43 16.40
C ILE A 14 33.91 24.95 17.78
N VAL A 15 35.21 24.71 17.95
CA VAL A 15 35.80 24.29 19.22
C VAL A 15 35.76 25.42 20.24
N GLU A 16 36.06 26.65 19.80
CA GLU A 16 35.98 27.85 20.65
C GLU A 16 34.54 28.18 21.06
N ASP A 17 33.59 28.04 20.14
CA ASP A 17 32.18 28.29 20.41
C ASP A 17 31.60 27.25 21.38
N LEU A 18 32.00 25.98 21.25
CA LEU A 18 31.60 24.93 22.19
C LEU A 18 32.19 25.16 23.59
N ALA A 19 33.42 25.66 23.69
CA ALA A 19 34.05 25.96 24.97
C ALA A 19 33.34 27.11 25.72
N LYS A 20 32.66 28.01 25.00
CA LYS A 20 31.90 29.14 25.55
C LYS A 20 30.40 28.83 25.70
N PHE A 21 29.97 27.62 25.35
CA PHE A 21 28.56 27.26 25.36
C PHE A 21 28.04 27.12 26.79
N GLU A 22 27.10 27.99 27.16
CA GLU A 22 26.44 27.95 28.46
C GLU A 22 25.19 27.07 28.40
N THR A 23 25.24 25.89 29.04
CA THR A 23 24.10 24.97 29.07
C THR A 23 22.87 25.55 29.76
N ASN A 24 23.06 26.56 30.61
CA ASN A 24 21.98 27.24 31.35
C ASN A 24 21.14 28.17 30.47
N VAL A 25 21.59 28.53 29.26
CA VAL A 25 20.80 29.32 28.30
C VAL A 25 19.87 28.47 27.43
N LEU A 26 19.96 27.14 27.56
CA LEU A 26 19.04 26.24 26.89
C LEU A 26 17.64 26.40 27.49
N LYS A 27 16.66 26.59 26.60
CA LYS A 27 15.25 26.59 27.02
C LYS A 27 14.89 25.20 27.55
N HIS A 28 14.24 25.16 28.70
CA HIS A 28 13.62 23.93 29.16
C HIS A 28 12.58 23.49 28.14
N VAL A 29 12.66 22.23 27.71
CA VAL A 29 11.68 21.59 26.84
C VAL A 29 11.14 20.39 27.61
N GLU A 30 9.84 20.40 27.88
CA GLU A 30 9.15 19.21 28.37
C GLU A 30 9.07 18.18 27.23
N VAL A 31 9.69 17.02 27.44
CA VAL A 31 9.62 15.91 26.48
C VAL A 31 8.35 15.14 26.76
N ALA A 32 7.33 15.35 25.93
CA ALA A 32 6.09 14.56 25.98
C ALA A 32 6.23 13.31 25.11
N GLU A 33 6.26 12.14 25.73
CA GLU A 33 6.10 10.87 25.02
C GLU A 33 4.64 10.73 24.57
N LYS A 34 4.38 10.82 23.27
CA LYS A 34 3.04 10.61 22.71
C LYS A 34 2.70 9.12 22.63
N VAL A 35 2.39 8.53 23.78
CA VAL A 35 1.77 7.20 23.85
C VAL A 35 0.26 7.36 23.70
N ASN A 36 -0.20 7.67 22.49
CA ASN A 36 -1.63 7.65 22.20
C ASN A 36 -2.06 6.19 21.98
N LEU A 37 -2.87 5.68 22.92
CA LEU A 37 -3.53 4.40 22.74
C LEU A 37 -4.44 4.47 21.51
N PRO A 38 -4.60 3.36 20.75
CA PRO A 38 -5.61 3.27 19.71
C PRO A 38 -6.97 3.69 20.26
N SER A 39 -7.71 4.46 19.48
CA SER A 39 -9.07 4.83 19.85
C SER A 39 -9.99 3.61 19.78
N LYS A 40 -11.18 3.72 20.37
CA LYS A 40 -12.21 2.67 20.24
C LYS A 40 -12.58 2.43 18.77
N GLU A 41 -12.61 3.49 17.98
CA GLU A 41 -12.89 3.41 16.54
C GLU A 41 -11.80 2.63 15.79
N ASP A 42 -10.52 2.88 16.11
CA ASP A 42 -9.39 2.16 15.51
C ASP A 42 -9.50 0.65 15.77
N ILE A 43 -9.84 0.26 17.00
CA ILE A 43 -10.02 -1.14 17.39
C ILE A 43 -11.22 -1.79 16.67
N GLU A 44 -12.34 -1.07 16.57
CA GLU A 44 -13.52 -1.56 15.87
C GLU A 44 -13.28 -1.74 14.38
N ASN A 45 -12.57 -0.80 13.76
CA ASN A 45 -12.20 -0.87 12.35
C ASN A 45 -11.24 -2.03 12.09
N GLU A 46 -10.23 -2.20 12.92
CA GLU A 46 -9.30 -3.33 12.84
C GLU A 46 -10.03 -4.67 12.98
N LYS A 47 -10.95 -4.78 13.95
CA LYS A 47 -11.76 -5.99 14.14
C LYS A 47 -12.61 -6.32 12.92
N LYS A 48 -13.24 -5.31 12.29
CA LYS A 48 -14.01 -5.49 11.05
C LYS A 48 -13.10 -5.97 9.91
N HIS A 49 -11.93 -5.35 9.76
CA HIS A 49 -10.96 -5.72 8.73
C HIS A 49 -10.49 -7.17 8.90
N ILE A 50 -10.02 -7.54 10.09
CA ILE A 50 -9.59 -8.91 10.42
C ILE A 50 -10.72 -9.91 10.16
N SER A 51 -11.95 -9.59 10.57
CA SER A 51 -13.10 -10.47 10.36
C SER A 51 -13.39 -10.71 8.88
N LEU A 52 -13.26 -9.68 8.05
CA LEU A 52 -13.43 -9.79 6.60
C LEU A 52 -12.33 -10.65 5.97
N VAL A 53 -11.07 -10.36 6.29
CA VAL A 53 -9.91 -11.10 5.76
C VAL A 53 -10.01 -12.57 6.14
N ASN A 54 -10.22 -12.87 7.43
CA ASN A 54 -10.38 -14.24 7.91
C ASN A 54 -11.56 -14.95 7.25
N GLY A 55 -12.67 -14.24 7.04
CA GLY A 55 -13.85 -14.78 6.36
C GLY A 55 -13.55 -15.21 4.92
N VAL A 56 -12.68 -14.50 4.21
CA VAL A 56 -12.25 -14.85 2.84
C VAL A 56 -11.20 -15.96 2.85
N GLU A 57 -10.19 -15.87 3.72
CA GLU A 57 -9.10 -16.85 3.82
C GLU A 57 -9.62 -18.24 4.23
N GLN A 58 -10.56 -18.29 5.16
CA GLN A 58 -11.11 -19.53 5.70
C GLN A 58 -12.39 -19.97 4.97
N PHE A 59 -12.75 -19.31 3.88
CA PHE A 59 -13.97 -19.63 3.15
C PHE A 59 -13.87 -21.03 2.51
N ASP A 60 -14.70 -21.95 2.99
CA ASP A 60 -14.83 -23.28 2.40
C ASP A 60 -15.63 -23.22 1.10
N LYS A 61 -14.94 -23.42 -0.03
CA LYS A 61 -15.54 -23.42 -1.38
C LYS A 61 -16.63 -24.48 -1.55
N ASN A 62 -16.61 -25.56 -0.78
CA ASN A 62 -17.64 -26.61 -0.84
C ASN A 62 -19.01 -26.14 -0.32
N LYS A 63 -19.05 -24.99 0.39
CA LYS A 63 -20.31 -24.35 0.82
C LYS A 63 -21.00 -23.58 -0.31
N LEU A 64 -20.34 -23.38 -1.46
CA LEU A 64 -20.98 -22.79 -2.63
C LEU A 64 -22.04 -23.74 -3.18
N LYS A 65 -23.21 -23.18 -3.50
CA LYS A 65 -24.28 -23.97 -4.12
C LYS A 65 -23.86 -24.39 -5.54
N PRO A 66 -23.96 -25.68 -5.89
CA PRO A 66 -23.74 -26.13 -7.25
C PRO A 66 -24.66 -25.36 -8.19
N THR A 67 -24.08 -24.76 -9.21
CA THR A 67 -24.80 -23.96 -10.21
C THR A 67 -24.36 -24.41 -11.59
N VAL A 68 -25.33 -24.71 -12.46
CA VAL A 68 -25.07 -25.01 -13.87
C VAL A 68 -24.96 -23.69 -14.62
N THR A 69 -23.77 -23.36 -15.10
CA THR A 69 -23.54 -22.17 -15.94
C THR A 69 -23.92 -22.49 -17.38
N GLN A 70 -24.81 -21.67 -17.97
CA GLN A 70 -25.14 -21.75 -19.39
C GLN A 70 -24.34 -20.70 -20.16
N GLU A 71 -23.25 -21.14 -20.80
CA GLU A 71 -22.49 -20.30 -21.72
C GLU A 71 -23.19 -20.26 -23.08
N LYS A 72 -23.77 -19.11 -23.44
CA LYS A 72 -24.41 -18.91 -24.73
C LYS A 72 -23.38 -18.50 -25.77
N ILE A 73 -22.53 -19.45 -26.15
CA ILE A 73 -21.61 -19.27 -27.28
C ILE A 73 -22.36 -19.76 -28.53
N VAL A 74 -22.85 -18.82 -29.32
CA VAL A 74 -23.37 -19.11 -30.66
C VAL A 74 -22.25 -18.73 -31.62
N LEU A 75 -21.69 -19.71 -32.33
CA LEU A 75 -20.83 -19.41 -33.46
C LEU A 75 -21.71 -18.87 -34.59
N PRO A 76 -21.28 -17.82 -35.31
CA PRO A 76 -22.01 -17.35 -36.48
C PRO A 76 -22.10 -18.49 -37.50
N ASP A 77 -23.25 -18.65 -38.12
CA ASP A 77 -23.43 -19.62 -39.19
C ASP A 77 -22.89 -19.09 -40.53
N ARG A 78 -23.02 -19.88 -41.60
CA ARG A 78 -22.53 -19.46 -42.93
C ARG A 78 -23.29 -18.23 -43.44
N ASP A 79 -24.59 -18.13 -43.15
CA ASP A 79 -25.44 -17.05 -43.62
C ASP A 79 -25.09 -15.75 -42.89
N ASP A 80 -24.85 -15.81 -41.58
CA ASP A 80 -24.35 -14.71 -40.75
C ASP A 80 -23.04 -14.14 -41.32
N ILE A 81 -22.08 -15.02 -41.66
CA ILE A 81 -20.78 -14.64 -42.22
C ILE A 81 -20.93 -14.01 -43.61
N GLU A 82 -21.79 -14.58 -44.46
CA GLU A 82 -22.01 -14.06 -45.82
C GLU A 82 -22.73 -12.70 -45.80
N ASN A 83 -23.72 -12.54 -44.93
CA ASN A 83 -24.43 -11.27 -44.74
C ASN A 83 -23.50 -10.19 -44.19
N GLU A 84 -22.64 -10.52 -43.23
CA GLU A 84 -21.65 -9.57 -42.72
C GLU A 84 -20.67 -9.15 -43.82
N LYS A 85 -20.15 -10.09 -44.61
CA LYS A 85 -19.25 -9.78 -45.74
C LYS A 85 -19.91 -8.85 -46.76
N LYS A 86 -21.17 -9.09 -47.12
CA LYS A 86 -21.93 -8.21 -48.02
C LYS A 86 -22.10 -6.81 -47.44
N SER A 87 -22.51 -6.72 -46.17
CA SER A 87 -22.67 -5.44 -45.47
C SER A 87 -21.36 -4.65 -45.36
N GLN A 88 -20.22 -5.33 -45.17
CA GLN A 88 -18.91 -4.68 -45.14
C GLN A 88 -18.51 -4.11 -46.51
N ILE A 89 -18.74 -4.87 -47.59
CA ILE A 89 -18.48 -4.40 -48.95
C ILE A 89 -19.34 -3.17 -49.28
N GLU A 90 -20.63 -3.19 -48.93
CA GLU A 90 -21.55 -2.06 -49.15
C GLU A 90 -21.17 -0.80 -48.37
N LYS A 91 -20.55 -0.94 -47.18
CA LYS A 91 -20.02 0.21 -46.40
C LYS A 91 -18.73 0.80 -46.96
N GLN A 92 -18.06 0.09 -47.86
CA GLN A 92 -16.78 0.49 -48.46
C GLN A 92 -16.94 1.19 -49.82
N ILE A 93 -18.18 1.33 -50.31
CA ILE A 93 -18.58 2.03 -51.53
C ILE A 93 -19.17 3.39 -51.13
#